data_AF-A0A142JMG3-F1
#
_entry.id   AF-A0A142JMG3-F1
#
_cell.length_a   1.000
_cell.length_b   1.000
_cell.length_c   1.000
_cell.angle_alpha   90.00
_cell.angle_beta   90.00
_cell.angle_gamma   90.00
#
_symmetry.space_group_name_H-M   'P 1'
#
loop_
_entity.id
_entity.type
_entity.pdbx_description
1 polymer ?
#
loop_
_entity_poly.entity_id
_entity_poly.type
_entity_poly.pdbx_seq_one_letter_code
_entity_poly.pdbx_strand_id
1 'polypeptide(L)'
;MTKRLRNSLILAKNEVTPGVDPTPTGAANAILIRNMTLSPLQGDTVSRDLIRPYLGNSEQLLAGVHNRLEFEVELAGSGTAGDAPGWGPVLRSCGFAETVTAGTDVKYAPVTDDVETITFYVLIDGLFHKMTGALGTVQFDISAKAIPFMKFAFVGAYHDVVDQALPPNIDYTKFLTPLVASKQNTPAWSLHGKSNCLQSLQIDMANGTPWRSLIGCEGTDLTDRKPTGSVSMELGAVAEKDWWKAILDGTSAPLSITHGKTAGNIVKLDAPKAQLTNIQYADQEGVLMMNSQLTINPNIGNDELVITVK
;
A
#
# COMPACT_ATOMS: atom_id res chain seq x y z
N MET A 1 -16.84 18.96 22.98
CA MET A 1 -17.25 17.53 23.00
C MET A 1 -16.03 16.69 22.67
N THR A 2 -15.83 15.52 23.30
CA THR A 2 -14.68 14.64 23.02
C THR A 2 -14.74 14.10 21.59
N LYS A 3 -13.67 14.33 20.81
CA LYS A 3 -13.55 13.87 19.43
C LYS A 3 -13.37 12.35 19.37
N ARG A 4 -14.00 11.68 18.40
CA ARG A 4 -13.96 10.21 18.26
C ARG A 4 -13.37 9.76 16.92
N LEU A 5 -12.28 8.99 16.97
CA LEU A 5 -11.67 8.40 15.78
C LEU A 5 -12.58 7.48 14.98
N ARG A 6 -13.57 6.83 15.61
CA ARG A 6 -14.54 6.00 14.88
C ARG A 6 -15.45 6.81 13.94
N ASN A 7 -15.53 8.12 14.11
CA ASN A 7 -16.27 9.03 13.24
C ASN A 7 -15.34 9.62 12.16
N SER A 8 -14.36 8.84 11.70
CA SER A 8 -13.40 9.28 10.69
C SER A 8 -13.88 8.94 9.29
N LEU A 9 -13.55 9.81 8.34
CA LEU A 9 -13.82 9.65 6.92
C LEU A 9 -12.56 10.04 6.13
N ILE A 10 -12.16 9.19 5.19
CA ILE A 10 -11.14 9.52 4.20
C ILE A 10 -11.80 9.67 2.84
N LEU A 11 -11.54 10.80 2.18
CA LEU A 11 -11.76 10.98 0.75
C LEU A 11 -10.41 11.09 0.05
N ALA A 12 -10.26 10.42 -1.08
CA ALA A 12 -9.02 10.40 -1.83
C ALA A 12 -9.28 10.61 -3.33
N LYS A 13 -8.60 11.58 -3.94
CA LYS A 13 -8.75 11.88 -5.37
C LYS A 13 -7.39 12.24 -5.97
N ASN A 14 -7.00 11.52 -7.03
CA ASN A 14 -5.75 11.80 -7.74
C ASN A 14 -5.78 13.22 -8.31
N GLU A 15 -4.63 13.86 -8.31
CA GLU A 15 -4.45 15.24 -8.73
C GLU A 15 -4.20 15.29 -10.24
N VAL A 16 -4.80 16.27 -10.92
CA VAL A 16 -4.48 16.55 -12.34
C VAL A 16 -3.15 17.29 -12.45
N THR A 17 -2.86 18.13 -11.45
CA THR A 17 -1.60 18.86 -11.33
C THR A 17 -1.09 18.65 -9.90
N PRO A 18 0.16 18.20 -9.70
CA PRO A 18 0.70 17.94 -8.38
C PRO A 18 0.57 19.13 -7.42
N GLY A 19 0.09 18.86 -6.20
CA GLY A 19 -0.16 19.84 -5.16
C GLY A 19 -1.45 20.66 -5.34
N VAL A 20 -2.18 20.49 -6.45
CA VAL A 20 -3.43 21.22 -6.72
C VAL A 20 -4.62 20.37 -6.30
N ASP A 21 -5.36 20.88 -5.33
CA ASP A 21 -6.53 20.21 -4.75
C ASP A 21 -7.62 19.94 -5.81
N PRO A 22 -7.93 18.67 -6.10
CA PRO A 22 -8.95 18.30 -7.08
C PRO A 22 -10.36 18.29 -6.49
N THR A 23 -10.54 18.71 -5.23
CA THR A 23 -11.81 18.74 -4.49
C THR A 23 -12.50 17.36 -4.41
N PRO A 24 -11.97 16.41 -3.62
CA PRO A 24 -12.64 15.14 -3.32
C PRO A 24 -14.08 15.31 -2.82
N THR A 25 -14.98 14.43 -3.23
CA THR A 25 -16.39 14.42 -2.80
C THR A 25 -16.79 13.10 -2.16
N GLY A 26 -17.75 13.12 -1.23
CA GLY A 26 -18.25 11.92 -0.55
C GLY A 26 -18.79 10.85 -1.50
N ALA A 27 -19.48 11.26 -2.56
CA ALA A 27 -20.14 10.36 -3.49
C ALA A 27 -19.20 9.67 -4.48
N ALA A 28 -18.00 10.22 -4.72
CA ALA A 28 -17.09 9.70 -5.75
C ALA A 28 -15.73 9.22 -5.20
N ASN A 29 -15.34 9.68 -4.01
CA ASN A 29 -13.96 9.59 -3.55
C ASN A 29 -13.81 9.00 -2.14
N ALA A 30 -14.87 8.51 -1.52
CA ALA A 30 -14.76 7.89 -0.20
C ALA A 30 -14.00 6.57 -0.29
N ILE A 31 -13.04 6.36 0.62
CA ILE A 31 -12.27 5.13 0.74
C ILE A 31 -12.71 4.39 2.00
N LEU A 32 -13.13 3.13 1.87
CA LEU A 32 -13.44 2.30 3.02
C LEU A 32 -12.13 1.79 3.62
N ILE A 33 -11.85 2.20 4.86
CA ILE A 33 -10.58 1.91 5.54
C ILE A 33 -10.80 1.17 6.85
N ARG A 34 -9.71 0.57 7.34
CA ARG A 34 -9.55 0.14 8.72
C ARG A 34 -8.18 0.57 9.23
N ASN A 35 -8.01 0.58 10.55
CA ASN A 35 -6.73 0.85 11.23
C ASN A 35 -6.02 2.14 10.73
N MET A 36 -6.67 3.30 10.93
CA MET A 36 -6.13 4.60 10.48
C MET A 36 -5.24 5.25 11.55
N THR A 37 -4.08 5.75 11.12
CA THR A 37 -3.21 6.63 11.90
C THR A 37 -2.89 7.88 11.10
N LEU A 38 -3.23 9.05 11.64
CA LEU A 38 -2.87 10.34 11.07
C LEU A 38 -1.84 11.03 11.99
N SER A 39 -0.68 11.37 11.43
CA SER A 39 0.26 12.31 12.03
C SER A 39 0.04 13.67 11.37
N PRO A 40 -0.71 14.58 12.01
CA PRO A 40 -1.19 15.80 11.36
C PRO A 40 -0.11 16.87 11.18
N LEU A 41 1.02 16.76 11.88
CA LEU A 41 2.13 17.70 11.80
C LEU A 41 3.44 16.95 12.09
N GLN A 42 4.30 16.86 11.08
CA GLN A 42 5.68 16.38 11.21
C GLN A 42 6.62 17.42 10.61
N GLY A 43 7.86 17.47 11.09
CA GLY A 43 8.89 18.38 10.63
C GLY A 43 10.12 18.37 11.54
N ASP A 44 11.18 19.00 11.08
CA ASP A 44 12.43 19.12 11.82
C ASP A 44 12.40 20.34 12.74
N THR A 45 12.93 20.21 13.95
CA THR A 45 13.05 21.33 14.89
C THR A 45 14.43 21.98 14.78
N VAL A 46 14.47 23.27 14.47
CA VAL A 46 15.70 24.08 14.41
C VAL A 46 15.77 24.98 15.64
N SER A 47 16.85 24.87 16.42
CA SER A 47 17.10 25.74 17.56
C SER A 47 17.50 27.14 17.12
N ARG A 48 17.01 28.17 17.81
CA ARG A 48 17.39 29.56 17.55
C ARG A 48 18.76 29.95 18.12
N ASP A 49 19.30 29.17 19.06
CA ASP A 49 20.62 29.34 19.72
C ASP A 49 21.04 30.80 19.97
N LEU A 50 20.13 31.58 20.54
CA LEU A 50 20.32 33.00 20.79
C LEU A 50 21.29 33.22 21.96
N ILE A 51 22.26 34.11 21.78
CA ILE A 51 23.18 34.52 22.85
C ILE A 51 22.39 35.32 23.91
N ARG A 52 22.35 34.80 25.15
CA ARG A 52 21.62 35.40 26.29
C ARG A 52 22.51 35.37 27.55
N PRO A 53 22.41 36.38 28.46
CA PRO A 53 23.23 36.43 29.67
C PRO A 53 22.72 35.51 30.80
N TYR A 54 21.84 34.56 30.51
CA TYR A 54 21.22 33.64 31.46
C TYR A 54 21.08 32.24 30.87
N LEU A 55 21.01 31.22 31.74
CA LEU A 55 20.86 29.82 31.36
C LEU A 55 19.38 29.48 31.07
N GLY A 56 19.13 28.73 30.01
CA GLY A 56 17.79 28.28 29.62
C GLY A 56 17.82 27.59 28.24
N ASN A 57 16.76 26.85 27.89
CA ASN A 57 16.64 26.25 26.57
C ASN A 57 16.28 27.30 25.50
N SER A 58 16.70 27.07 24.27
CA SER A 58 16.33 27.89 23.12
C SER A 58 14.94 27.54 22.61
N GLU A 59 14.23 28.54 22.08
CA GLU A 59 13.03 28.30 21.28
C GLU A 59 13.39 27.50 20.01
N GLN A 60 12.48 26.63 19.59
CA GLN A 60 12.61 25.81 18.40
C GLN A 60 11.63 26.28 17.33
N LEU A 61 12.07 26.27 16.07
CA LEU A 61 11.27 26.55 14.89
C LEU A 61 11.08 25.25 14.11
N LEU A 62 9.90 25.05 13.51
CA LEU A 62 9.62 23.87 12.70
C LEU A 62 9.99 24.15 11.24
N ALA A 63 10.70 23.23 10.60
CA ALA A 63 11.07 23.24 9.19
C ALA A 63 10.59 21.97 8.49
N GLY A 64 10.30 22.06 7.18
CA GLY A 64 9.84 20.91 6.38
C GLY A 64 8.53 20.31 6.88
N VAL A 65 7.50 21.14 7.01
CA VAL A 65 6.25 20.76 7.65
C VAL A 65 5.39 19.90 6.71
N HIS A 66 5.05 18.69 7.14
CA HIS A 66 4.30 17.73 6.34
C HIS A 66 3.38 16.84 7.16
N ASN A 67 2.54 16.08 6.46
CA ASN A 67 1.62 15.10 7.02
C ASN A 67 2.06 13.68 6.68
N ARG A 68 1.75 12.76 7.59
CA ARG A 68 1.83 11.32 7.32
C ARG A 68 0.51 10.66 7.64
N LEU A 69 0.02 9.86 6.71
CA LEU A 69 -1.26 9.16 6.80
C LEU A 69 -1.05 7.67 6.52
N GLU A 70 -1.48 6.83 7.45
CA GLU A 70 -1.43 5.37 7.33
C GLU A 70 -2.83 4.79 7.51
N PHE A 71 -3.20 3.83 6.68
CA PHE A 71 -4.46 3.11 6.78
C PHE A 71 -4.39 1.79 6.03
N GLU A 72 -5.36 0.92 6.30
CA GLU A 72 -5.50 -0.35 5.60
C GLU A 72 -6.80 -0.39 4.80
N VAL A 73 -6.77 -1.05 3.65
CA VAL A 73 -7.94 -1.30 2.80
C VAL A 73 -8.04 -2.78 2.51
N GLU A 74 -9.23 -3.34 2.59
CA GLU A 74 -9.46 -4.76 2.30
C GLU A 74 -9.23 -5.06 0.81
N LEU A 75 -8.60 -6.20 0.52
CA LEU A 75 -8.24 -6.58 -0.85
C LEU A 75 -9.41 -7.37 -1.48
N ALA A 76 -10.31 -6.63 -2.14
CA ALA A 76 -11.40 -7.16 -2.95
C ALA A 76 -11.43 -6.49 -4.33
N GLY A 77 -12.02 -7.15 -5.33
CA GLY A 77 -12.25 -6.54 -6.64
C GLY A 77 -13.43 -5.58 -6.65
N SER A 78 -13.79 -5.11 -7.85
CA SER A 78 -14.84 -4.10 -8.09
C SER A 78 -16.26 -4.67 -8.18
N GLY A 79 -16.41 -5.98 -8.40
CA GLY A 79 -17.69 -6.67 -8.57
C GLY A 79 -18.10 -6.92 -10.02
N THR A 80 -17.57 -6.14 -10.95
CA THR A 80 -17.81 -6.27 -12.39
C THR A 80 -16.47 -6.33 -13.12
N ALA A 81 -16.30 -7.32 -14.00
CA ALA A 81 -15.06 -7.44 -14.78
C ALA A 81 -14.83 -6.20 -15.66
N GLY A 82 -13.63 -5.64 -15.60
CA GLY A 82 -13.27 -4.41 -16.32
C GLY A 82 -13.68 -3.11 -15.64
N ASP A 83 -14.30 -3.15 -14.44
CA ASP A 83 -14.48 -1.95 -13.62
C ASP A 83 -13.31 -1.79 -12.65
N ALA A 84 -12.80 -0.56 -12.50
CA ALA A 84 -11.72 -0.28 -11.56
C ALA A 84 -12.20 -0.42 -10.10
N PRO A 85 -11.44 -1.11 -9.23
CA PRO A 85 -11.76 -1.23 -7.80
C PRO A 85 -11.72 0.12 -7.08
N GLY A 86 -12.45 0.24 -5.97
CA GLY A 86 -12.52 1.47 -5.17
C GLY A 86 -11.17 1.95 -4.62
N TRP A 87 -10.20 1.04 -4.45
CA TRP A 87 -8.84 1.36 -3.99
C TRP A 87 -7.85 1.73 -5.11
N GLY A 88 -8.24 1.64 -6.39
CA GLY A 88 -7.38 1.97 -7.52
C GLY A 88 -6.72 3.37 -7.41
N PRO A 89 -7.47 4.44 -7.06
CA PRO A 89 -6.93 5.78 -6.89
C PRO A 89 -5.73 5.87 -5.94
N VAL A 90 -5.82 5.22 -4.76
CA VAL A 90 -4.73 5.26 -3.77
C VAL A 90 -3.53 4.42 -4.22
N LEU A 91 -3.77 3.29 -4.88
CA LEU A 91 -2.69 2.44 -5.39
C LEU A 91 -1.86 3.17 -6.47
N ARG A 92 -2.49 3.97 -7.33
CA ARG A 92 -1.80 4.72 -8.39
C ARG A 92 -0.76 5.69 -7.81
N SER A 93 -1.08 6.32 -6.68
CA SER A 93 -0.15 7.19 -5.94
C SER A 93 0.91 6.46 -5.12
N CYS A 94 0.95 5.14 -5.22
CA CYS A 94 2.08 4.30 -4.81
C CYS A 94 2.98 3.89 -6.00
N GLY A 95 2.88 4.59 -7.14
CA GLY A 95 3.74 4.33 -8.30
C GLY A 95 3.23 3.21 -9.20
N PHE A 96 1.91 3.09 -9.39
CA PHE A 96 1.29 2.14 -10.31
C PHE A 96 0.48 2.88 -11.39
N ALA A 97 0.54 2.42 -12.63
CA ALA A 97 -0.37 2.83 -13.69
C ALA A 97 -1.53 1.84 -13.84
N GLU A 98 -2.74 2.38 -13.99
CA GLU A 98 -3.95 1.61 -14.24
C GLU A 98 -4.17 1.43 -15.75
N THR A 99 -4.46 0.20 -16.18
CA THR A 99 -4.88 -0.13 -17.54
C THR A 99 -6.18 -0.90 -17.48
N VAL A 100 -7.25 -0.32 -18.01
CA VAL A 100 -8.59 -0.92 -18.02
C VAL A 100 -8.87 -1.60 -19.36
N THR A 101 -9.10 -2.91 -19.33
CA THR A 101 -9.65 -3.68 -20.45
C THR A 101 -11.14 -3.86 -20.20
N ALA A 102 -11.96 -3.01 -20.81
CA ALA A 102 -13.41 -2.99 -20.58
C ALA A 102 -14.05 -4.39 -20.71
N GLY A 103 -14.89 -4.74 -19.74
CA GLY A 103 -15.56 -6.05 -19.66
C GLY A 103 -14.64 -7.25 -19.40
N THR A 104 -13.34 -7.04 -19.19
CA THR A 104 -12.35 -8.13 -19.08
C THR A 104 -11.55 -8.04 -17.78
N ASP A 105 -10.69 -7.03 -17.63
CA ASP A 105 -9.79 -6.90 -16.48
C ASP A 105 -9.33 -5.45 -16.27
N VAL A 106 -8.79 -5.18 -15.09
CA VAL A 106 -8.06 -3.96 -14.77
C VAL A 106 -6.69 -4.36 -14.25
N LYS A 107 -5.63 -3.82 -14.85
CA LYS A 107 -4.24 -4.11 -14.48
C LYS A 107 -3.59 -2.89 -13.87
N TYR A 108 -2.83 -3.12 -12.80
CA TYR A 108 -1.93 -2.14 -12.20
C TYR A 108 -0.51 -2.65 -12.35
N ALA A 109 0.30 -1.92 -13.11
CA ALA A 109 1.72 -2.20 -13.28
C ALA A 109 2.55 -1.04 -12.71
N PRO A 110 3.73 -1.28 -12.13
CA PRO A 110 4.56 -0.22 -11.59
C PRO A 110 5.00 0.76 -12.68
N VAL A 111 5.26 2.01 -12.30
CA VAL A 111 5.82 3.04 -13.19
C VAL A 111 6.95 3.79 -12.52
N THR A 112 7.92 4.26 -13.32
CA THR A 112 9.05 5.07 -12.81
C THR A 112 8.73 6.55 -12.90
N ASP A 113 8.23 6.98 -14.04
CA ASP A 113 7.89 8.36 -14.34
C ASP A 113 6.37 8.58 -14.27
N ASP A 114 5.95 9.85 -14.30
CA ASP A 114 4.54 10.26 -14.31
C ASP A 114 3.70 9.65 -13.17
N VAL A 115 4.33 9.49 -11.99
CA VAL A 115 3.65 9.01 -10.81
C VAL A 115 2.57 10.02 -10.40
N GLU A 116 1.34 9.54 -10.31
CA GLU A 116 0.21 10.38 -9.98
C GLU A 116 0.17 10.69 -8.50
N THR A 117 0.07 11.97 -8.17
CA THR A 117 -0.13 12.45 -6.80
C THR A 117 -1.60 12.37 -6.40
N ILE A 118 -1.87 12.39 -5.10
CA ILE A 118 -3.23 12.33 -4.55
C ILE A 118 -3.45 13.39 -3.48
N THR A 119 -4.66 13.94 -3.45
CA THR A 119 -5.15 14.72 -2.31
C THR A 119 -6.00 13.82 -1.41
N PHE A 120 -5.70 13.83 -0.11
CA PHE A 120 -6.55 13.26 0.93
C PHE A 120 -7.29 14.35 1.70
N TYR A 121 -8.59 14.15 1.90
CA TYR A 121 -9.37 14.81 2.94
C TYR A 121 -9.63 13.81 4.05
N VAL A 122 -9.10 14.07 5.24
CA VAL A 122 -9.30 13.25 6.43
C VAL A 122 -10.15 14.04 7.41
N LEU A 123 -11.40 13.61 7.60
CA LEU A 123 -12.30 14.19 8.58
C LEU A 123 -12.32 13.32 9.82
N ILE A 124 -12.10 13.91 10.99
CA ILE A 124 -12.13 13.23 12.29
C ILE A 124 -13.11 13.98 13.20
N ASP A 125 -14.36 13.51 13.25
CA ASP A 125 -15.40 14.05 14.14
C ASP A 125 -15.52 15.60 14.09
N GLY A 126 -15.55 16.12 12.86
CA GLY A 126 -15.67 17.55 12.55
C GLY A 126 -14.35 18.30 12.36
N LEU A 127 -13.20 17.67 12.62
CA LEU A 127 -11.88 18.23 12.27
C LEU A 127 -11.52 17.81 10.85
N PHE A 128 -11.20 18.77 9.99
CA PHE A 128 -10.83 18.54 8.60
C PHE A 128 -9.34 18.74 8.43
N HIS A 129 -8.67 17.66 8.02
CA HIS A 129 -7.28 17.66 7.60
C HIS A 129 -7.21 17.48 6.10
N LYS A 130 -6.39 18.30 5.44
CA LYS A 130 -6.13 18.22 4.01
C LYS A 130 -4.65 17.93 3.79
N MET A 131 -4.40 17.04 2.85
CA MET A 131 -3.05 16.61 2.47
C MET A 131 -3.00 16.57 0.95
N THR A 132 -2.22 17.45 0.33
CA THR A 132 -2.06 17.54 -1.14
C THR A 132 -0.70 17.03 -1.57
N GLY A 133 -0.53 16.69 -2.85
CA GLY A 133 0.74 16.22 -3.40
C GLY A 133 1.24 14.94 -2.74
N ALA A 134 0.33 14.10 -2.25
CA ALA A 134 0.72 12.93 -1.49
C ALA A 134 1.21 11.81 -2.40
N LEU A 135 2.29 11.14 -1.98
CA LEU A 135 2.82 9.91 -2.56
C LEU A 135 3.08 8.90 -1.44
N GLY A 136 3.04 7.61 -1.75
CA GLY A 136 3.11 6.59 -0.73
C GLY A 136 3.72 5.26 -1.15
N THR A 137 3.69 4.33 -0.20
CA THR A 137 4.05 2.91 -0.41
C THR A 137 2.86 2.02 -0.06
N VAL A 138 2.86 0.82 -0.63
CA VAL A 138 1.83 -0.20 -0.38
C VAL A 138 2.47 -1.54 -0.01
N GLN A 139 1.89 -2.20 0.99
CA GLN A 139 2.18 -3.58 1.36
C GLN A 139 0.92 -4.44 1.25
N PHE A 140 1.02 -5.56 0.55
CA PHE A 140 -0.02 -6.59 0.43
C PHE A 140 0.20 -7.68 1.47
N ASP A 141 -0.87 -8.06 2.18
CA ASP A 141 -0.86 -9.21 3.09
C ASP A 141 -1.97 -10.20 2.71
N ILE A 142 -1.56 -11.45 2.46
CA ILE A 142 -2.45 -12.57 2.21
C ILE A 142 -2.08 -13.67 3.21
N SER A 143 -2.81 -13.72 4.32
CA SER A 143 -2.63 -14.71 5.39
C SER A 143 -3.80 -15.68 5.47
N ALA A 144 -3.52 -16.97 5.64
CA ALA A 144 -4.53 -18.00 5.76
C ALA A 144 -5.45 -17.73 6.96
N LYS A 145 -6.76 -18.00 6.79
CA LYS A 145 -7.81 -17.75 7.81
C LYS A 145 -8.02 -16.26 8.15
N ALA A 146 -7.41 -15.33 7.41
CA ALA A 146 -7.60 -13.89 7.56
C ALA A 146 -8.21 -13.27 6.29
N ILE A 147 -8.72 -12.03 6.42
CA ILE A 147 -9.15 -11.21 5.28
C ILE A 147 -7.89 -10.58 4.67
N PRO A 148 -7.57 -10.80 3.39
CA PRO A 148 -6.47 -10.11 2.72
C PRO A 148 -6.65 -8.59 2.67
N PHE A 149 -5.57 -7.84 2.77
CA PHE A 149 -5.61 -6.37 2.82
C PHE A 149 -4.33 -5.73 2.26
N MET A 150 -4.44 -4.43 1.97
CA MET A 150 -3.34 -3.54 1.61
C MET A 150 -3.11 -2.55 2.75
N LYS A 151 -1.86 -2.38 3.16
CA LYS A 151 -1.43 -1.32 4.07
C LYS A 151 -0.82 -0.21 3.25
N PHE A 152 -1.29 1.01 3.47
CA PHE A 152 -0.79 2.20 2.80
C PHE A 152 -0.13 3.13 3.80
N ALA A 153 0.97 3.75 3.38
CA ALA A 153 1.60 4.85 4.09
C ALA A 153 1.92 5.98 3.11
N PHE A 154 1.41 7.18 3.39
CA PHE A 154 1.52 8.36 2.54
C PHE A 154 2.20 9.52 3.26
N VAL A 155 2.94 10.31 2.48
CA VAL A 155 3.55 11.58 2.90
C VAL A 155 3.13 12.68 1.93
N GLY A 156 2.81 13.87 2.44
CA GLY A 156 2.21 14.94 1.65
C GLY A 156 2.16 16.28 2.40
N ALA A 157 1.76 17.33 1.68
CA ALA A 157 1.81 18.70 2.17
C ALA A 157 0.81 18.96 3.30
N TYR A 158 1.25 19.77 4.27
CA TYR A 158 0.40 20.25 5.35
C TYR A 158 -0.48 21.41 4.91
N HIS A 159 -1.70 21.40 5.43
CA HIS A 159 -2.67 22.50 5.36
C HIS A 159 -3.29 22.71 6.74
N ASP A 160 -3.68 23.95 7.02
CA ASP A 160 -4.30 24.29 8.29
C ASP A 160 -5.57 23.49 8.53
N VAL A 161 -5.66 22.93 9.73
CA VAL A 161 -6.81 22.15 10.17
C VAL A 161 -7.98 23.11 10.42
N VAL A 162 -9.12 22.82 9.79
CA VAL A 162 -10.35 23.61 9.97
C VAL A 162 -11.48 22.74 10.51
N ASP A 163 -12.45 23.35 11.17
CA ASP A 163 -13.69 22.64 11.49
C ASP A 163 -14.57 22.56 10.24
N GLN A 164 -15.01 21.35 9.89
CA GLN A 164 -15.90 21.12 8.76
C GLN A 164 -16.90 20.01 9.09
N ALA A 165 -18.16 20.19 8.68
CA ALA A 165 -19.15 19.13 8.76
C ALA A 165 -18.79 17.97 7.82
N LEU A 166 -19.26 16.75 8.14
CA LEU A 166 -19.12 15.62 7.23
C LEU A 166 -19.80 15.96 5.89
N PRO A 167 -19.13 15.71 4.76
CA PRO A 167 -19.76 15.85 3.45
C PRO A 167 -20.93 14.86 3.32
N PRO A 168 -22.00 15.25 2.60
CA PRO A 168 -23.14 14.36 2.38
C PRO A 168 -22.80 13.25 1.38
N ASN A 169 -23.72 12.28 1.27
CA ASN A 169 -23.71 11.24 0.22
C ASN A 169 -22.41 10.41 0.18
N ILE A 170 -21.91 9.98 1.33
CA ILE A 170 -20.75 9.08 1.40
C ILE A 170 -21.11 7.74 0.74
N ASP A 171 -20.33 7.33 -0.26
CA ASP A 171 -20.57 6.11 -1.02
C ASP A 171 -19.38 5.13 -0.92
N TYR A 172 -19.67 3.91 -0.45
CA TYR A 172 -18.71 2.80 -0.35
C TYR A 172 -19.10 1.61 -1.25
N THR A 173 -20.03 1.78 -2.19
CA THR A 173 -20.52 0.69 -3.04
C THR A 173 -19.43 0.00 -3.86
N LYS A 174 -18.32 0.69 -4.14
CA LYS A 174 -17.13 0.14 -4.80
C LYS A 174 -16.26 -0.77 -3.91
N PHE A 175 -16.58 -0.88 -2.62
CA PHE A 175 -15.89 -1.75 -1.67
C PHE A 175 -16.79 -2.92 -1.31
N LEU A 176 -16.49 -4.07 -1.93
CA LEU A 176 -17.23 -5.30 -1.68
C LEU A 176 -16.78 -5.98 -0.39
N THR A 177 -17.68 -6.80 0.17
CA THR A 177 -17.32 -7.69 1.28
C THR A 177 -16.21 -8.64 0.82
N PRO A 178 -15.04 -8.64 1.49
CA PRO A 178 -13.91 -9.45 1.07
C PRO A 178 -14.12 -10.92 1.42
N LEU A 179 -13.34 -11.78 0.79
CA LEU A 179 -13.31 -13.21 1.09
C LEU A 179 -12.14 -13.52 2.03
N VAL A 180 -12.35 -14.48 2.93
CA VAL A 180 -11.26 -14.99 3.79
C VAL A 180 -10.29 -15.82 2.93
N ALA A 181 -8.99 -15.59 3.08
CA ALA A 181 -7.94 -16.40 2.44
C ALA A 181 -8.02 -17.85 2.94
N SER A 182 -8.38 -18.75 2.03
CA SER A 182 -8.61 -20.17 2.29
C SER A 182 -8.43 -20.96 1.00
N LYS A 183 -8.31 -22.29 1.09
CA LYS A 183 -8.25 -23.16 -0.10
C LYS A 183 -9.39 -22.90 -1.09
N GLN A 184 -10.58 -22.57 -0.59
CA GLN A 184 -11.75 -22.31 -1.42
C GLN A 184 -11.71 -20.94 -2.11
N ASN A 185 -11.15 -19.92 -1.45
CA ASN A 185 -11.18 -18.53 -1.93
C ASN A 185 -9.84 -18.08 -2.54
N THR A 186 -8.75 -18.84 -2.35
CA THR A 186 -7.43 -18.60 -2.94
C THR A 186 -7.03 -19.84 -3.74
N PRO A 187 -7.70 -20.11 -4.88
CA PRO A 187 -7.62 -21.40 -5.57
C PRO A 187 -6.28 -21.65 -6.26
N ALA A 188 -5.50 -20.61 -6.55
CA ALA A 188 -4.23 -20.73 -7.25
C ALA A 188 -3.15 -19.89 -6.57
N TRP A 189 -2.03 -20.52 -6.26
CA TRP A 189 -0.79 -19.84 -5.86
C TRP A 189 0.41 -20.69 -6.30
N SER A 190 1.52 -20.07 -6.64
CA SER A 190 2.76 -20.76 -6.98
C SER A 190 3.98 -19.86 -6.71
N LEU A 191 5.04 -20.44 -6.15
CA LEU A 191 6.36 -19.84 -6.04
C LEU A 191 7.36 -20.78 -6.72
N HIS A 192 8.13 -20.24 -7.67
CA HIS A 192 9.13 -21.00 -8.45
C HIS A 192 8.54 -22.25 -9.13
N GLY A 193 7.27 -22.18 -9.53
CA GLY A 193 6.54 -23.29 -10.17
C GLY A 193 6.02 -24.37 -9.20
N LYS A 194 6.05 -24.12 -7.88
CA LYS A 194 5.57 -25.03 -6.85
C LYS A 194 4.47 -24.41 -6.00
N SER A 195 3.54 -25.25 -5.55
CA SER A 195 2.31 -24.83 -4.86
C SER A 195 2.13 -25.68 -3.60
N ASN A 196 2.84 -25.32 -2.53
CA ASN A 196 2.74 -26.00 -1.23
C ASN A 196 1.47 -25.54 -0.48
N CYS A 197 1.31 -25.87 0.79
CA CYS A 197 0.33 -25.16 1.63
C CYS A 197 0.94 -23.82 2.08
N LEU A 198 0.29 -22.72 1.72
CA LEU A 198 0.73 -21.37 2.09
C LEU A 198 0.08 -20.96 3.40
N GLN A 199 0.89 -20.53 4.37
CA GLN A 199 0.40 -19.91 5.59
C GLN A 199 0.24 -18.40 5.40
N SER A 200 1.25 -17.73 4.86
CA SER A 200 1.18 -16.29 4.58
C SER A 200 2.11 -15.88 3.45
N LEU A 201 1.70 -14.85 2.71
CA LEU A 201 2.51 -14.12 1.76
C LEU A 201 2.36 -12.62 2.01
N GLN A 202 3.50 -11.95 2.18
CA GLN A 202 3.59 -10.50 2.24
C GLN A 202 4.45 -9.99 1.09
N ILE A 203 3.99 -8.92 0.44
CA ILE A 203 4.73 -8.21 -0.59
C ILE A 203 4.69 -6.73 -0.24
N ASP A 204 5.84 -6.10 -0.05
CA ASP A 204 5.97 -4.67 0.19
C ASP A 204 6.71 -4.04 -0.99
N MET A 205 6.11 -3.01 -1.61
CA MET A 205 6.78 -2.27 -2.68
C MET A 205 7.97 -1.46 -2.15
N ALA A 206 7.96 -1.14 -0.84
CA ALA A 206 9.01 -0.42 -0.14
C ALA A 206 9.50 0.82 -0.90
N ASN A 207 8.54 1.69 -1.27
CA ASN A 207 8.84 2.95 -1.93
C ASN A 207 9.52 3.94 -0.96
N GLY A 208 10.58 4.59 -1.40
CA GLY A 208 11.17 5.74 -0.72
C GLY A 208 10.39 7.00 -1.04
N THR A 209 9.68 7.56 -0.05
CA THR A 209 8.84 8.76 -0.20
C THR A 209 9.26 9.89 0.75
N PRO A 210 10.48 10.44 0.61
CA PRO A 210 10.94 11.52 1.48
C PRO A 210 10.16 12.82 1.23
N TRP A 211 9.87 13.54 2.31
CA TRP A 211 9.49 14.94 2.21
C TRP A 211 10.73 15.78 1.91
N ARG A 212 10.73 16.51 0.80
CA ARG A 212 11.83 17.39 0.41
C ARG A 212 11.41 18.83 0.63
N SER A 213 12.07 19.49 1.57
CA SER A 213 11.88 20.92 1.85
C SER A 213 13.15 21.68 1.47
N LEU A 214 13.19 22.23 0.26
CA LEU A 214 14.29 23.04 -0.25
C LEU A 214 13.83 24.50 -0.43
N ILE A 215 14.77 25.44 -0.48
CA ILE A 215 14.45 26.85 -0.74
C ILE A 215 13.88 26.96 -2.16
N GLY A 216 12.60 27.33 -2.27
CA GLY A 216 11.90 27.55 -3.55
C GLY A 216 11.18 26.32 -4.12
N CYS A 217 11.32 25.13 -3.52
CA CYS A 217 10.52 23.97 -3.86
C CYS A 217 10.34 23.04 -2.65
N GLU A 218 9.10 22.59 -2.44
CA GLU A 218 8.75 21.66 -1.37
C GLU A 218 7.74 20.64 -1.89
N GLY A 219 7.88 19.38 -1.49
CA GLY A 219 6.98 18.31 -1.91
C GLY A 219 7.48 16.90 -1.59
N THR A 220 6.60 15.92 -1.81
CA THR A 220 6.96 14.50 -1.75
C THR A 220 7.47 14.05 -3.11
N ASP A 221 8.47 13.17 -3.10
CA ASP A 221 9.05 12.57 -4.30
C ASP A 221 9.12 11.05 -4.12
N LEU A 222 8.95 10.26 -5.19
CA LEU A 222 9.14 8.82 -5.14
C LEU A 222 10.56 8.52 -5.63
N THR A 223 11.51 8.48 -4.71
CA THR A 223 12.94 8.47 -5.03
C THR A 223 13.50 7.10 -5.36
N ASP A 224 12.86 6.04 -4.84
CA ASP A 224 13.34 4.68 -4.96
C ASP A 224 12.17 3.70 -4.76
N ARG A 225 12.31 2.48 -5.28
CA ARG A 225 11.38 1.38 -5.08
C ARG A 225 12.18 0.09 -4.98
N LYS A 226 12.08 -0.59 -3.84
CA LYS A 226 12.86 -1.79 -3.52
C LYS A 226 11.96 -2.95 -3.07
N PRO A 227 11.16 -3.54 -3.99
CA PRO A 227 10.13 -4.48 -3.58
C PRO A 227 10.72 -5.70 -2.88
N THR A 228 10.16 -5.98 -1.71
CA THR A 228 10.57 -7.04 -0.80
C THR A 228 9.35 -7.83 -0.37
N GLY A 229 9.56 -8.96 0.29
CA GLY A 229 8.45 -9.74 0.81
C GLY A 229 8.89 -10.83 1.77
N SER A 230 7.90 -11.54 2.28
CA SER A 230 8.12 -12.74 3.07
C SER A 230 7.10 -13.80 2.69
N VAL A 231 7.53 -15.05 2.72
CA VAL A 231 6.67 -16.21 2.51
C VAL A 231 6.84 -17.19 3.66
N SER A 232 5.72 -17.74 4.10
CA SER A 232 5.66 -18.85 5.04
C SER A 232 4.81 -19.96 4.43
N MET A 233 5.42 -21.12 4.21
CA MET A 233 4.77 -22.28 3.56
C MET A 233 5.26 -23.60 4.14
N GLU A 234 4.46 -24.65 4.00
CA GLU A 234 4.87 -26.01 4.38
C GLU A 234 6.14 -26.43 3.61
N LEU A 235 7.11 -26.97 4.32
CA LEU A 235 8.35 -27.45 3.72
C LEU A 235 8.13 -28.84 3.12
N GLY A 236 8.19 -28.91 1.79
CA GLY A 236 8.15 -30.16 1.04
C GLY A 236 9.51 -30.88 0.98
N ALA A 237 9.53 -32.05 0.33
CA ALA A 237 10.74 -32.82 0.16
C ALA A 237 11.72 -32.15 -0.85
N VAL A 238 13.03 -32.27 -0.60
CA VAL A 238 14.10 -31.77 -1.49
C VAL A 238 13.93 -32.31 -2.93
N ALA A 239 13.49 -33.56 -3.07
CA ALA A 239 13.27 -34.20 -4.37
C ALA A 239 12.17 -33.53 -5.20
N GLU A 240 11.21 -32.87 -4.56
CA GLU A 240 10.17 -32.11 -5.27
C GLU A 240 10.68 -30.72 -5.69
N LYS A 241 11.37 -30.04 -4.76
CA LYS A 241 12.03 -28.75 -5.00
C LYS A 241 13.13 -28.55 -3.96
N ASP A 242 14.35 -28.35 -4.44
CA ASP A 242 15.47 -28.01 -3.58
C ASP A 242 15.51 -26.49 -3.34
N TRP A 243 14.89 -26.06 -2.24
CA TRP A 243 14.86 -24.65 -1.83
C TRP A 243 16.24 -24.13 -1.40
N TRP A 244 17.07 -24.98 -0.81
CA TRP A 244 18.42 -24.60 -0.37
C TRP A 244 19.32 -24.32 -1.57
N LYS A 245 19.30 -25.21 -2.57
CA LYS A 245 20.02 -24.98 -3.82
C LYS A 245 19.50 -23.76 -4.57
N ALA A 246 18.18 -23.56 -4.61
CA ALA A 246 17.59 -22.37 -5.22
C ALA A 246 18.13 -21.07 -4.59
N ILE A 247 18.34 -21.04 -3.27
CA ILE A 247 18.90 -19.89 -2.57
C ILE A 247 20.42 -19.77 -2.77
N LEU A 248 21.16 -20.88 -2.66
CA LEU A 248 22.61 -20.89 -2.88
C LEU A 248 22.98 -20.41 -4.29
N ASP A 249 22.20 -20.80 -5.29
CA ASP A 249 22.40 -20.41 -6.68
C ASP A 249 21.81 -19.02 -6.99
N GLY A 250 21.11 -18.38 -6.04
CA GLY A 250 20.45 -17.10 -6.25
C GLY A 250 19.34 -17.14 -7.32
N THR A 251 18.61 -18.25 -7.40
CA THR A 251 17.62 -18.50 -8.45
C THR A 251 16.46 -17.48 -8.36
N SER A 252 16.27 -16.71 -9.44
CA SER A 252 15.07 -15.90 -9.66
C SER A 252 14.05 -16.68 -10.50
N ALA A 253 12.83 -16.81 -10.00
CA ALA A 253 11.73 -17.47 -10.71
C ALA A 253 10.36 -16.89 -10.32
N PRO A 254 9.29 -17.16 -11.08
CA PRO A 254 8.00 -16.48 -10.88
C PRO A 254 7.33 -16.77 -9.53
N LEU A 255 6.60 -15.79 -9.02
CA LEU A 255 5.63 -15.88 -7.93
C LEU A 255 4.27 -15.43 -8.47
N SER A 256 3.20 -16.17 -8.18
CA SER A 256 1.85 -15.82 -8.56
C SER A 256 0.86 -16.26 -7.49
N ILE A 257 -0.15 -15.45 -7.20
CA ILE A 257 -1.26 -15.82 -6.31
C ILE A 257 -2.57 -15.20 -6.82
N THR A 258 -3.64 -15.98 -6.81
CA THR A 258 -4.99 -15.59 -7.23
C THR A 258 -5.95 -15.79 -6.06
N HIS A 259 -6.59 -14.70 -5.65
CA HIS A 259 -7.61 -14.68 -4.64
C HIS A 259 -8.95 -14.24 -5.25
N GLY A 260 -10.05 -14.88 -4.88
CA GLY A 260 -11.37 -14.68 -5.45
C GLY A 260 -11.86 -15.86 -6.30
N LYS A 261 -13.16 -15.82 -6.64
CA LYS A 261 -13.86 -16.86 -7.41
C LYS A 261 -14.79 -16.30 -8.48
N THR A 262 -15.45 -15.19 -8.17
CA THR A 262 -16.43 -14.54 -9.06
C THR A 262 -15.70 -13.53 -9.94
N ALA A 263 -15.96 -13.55 -11.24
CA ALA A 263 -15.48 -12.50 -12.14
C ALA A 263 -15.92 -11.11 -11.64
N GLY A 264 -15.05 -10.12 -11.80
CA GLY A 264 -15.09 -8.81 -11.18
C GLY A 264 -14.56 -8.76 -9.74
N ASN A 265 -14.39 -9.90 -9.07
CA ASN A 265 -13.91 -9.99 -7.68
C ASN A 265 -12.73 -10.95 -7.51
N ILE A 266 -11.94 -11.16 -8.57
CA ILE A 266 -10.68 -11.89 -8.52
C ILE A 266 -9.54 -10.87 -8.50
N VAL A 267 -8.65 -10.97 -7.52
CA VAL A 267 -7.39 -10.22 -7.45
C VAL A 267 -6.23 -11.18 -7.62
N LYS A 268 -5.37 -10.89 -8.60
CA LYS A 268 -4.18 -11.67 -8.90
C LYS A 268 -2.93 -10.80 -8.75
N LEU A 269 -1.93 -11.33 -8.05
CA LEU A 269 -0.59 -10.75 -7.94
C LEU A 269 0.38 -11.63 -8.71
N ASP A 270 1.14 -11.04 -9.63
CA ASP A 270 2.15 -11.72 -10.43
C ASP A 270 3.49 -10.98 -10.32
N ALA A 271 4.53 -11.69 -9.91
CA ALA A 271 5.92 -11.21 -9.89
C ALA A 271 6.77 -12.16 -10.76
N PRO A 272 7.34 -11.70 -11.89
CA PRO A 272 8.02 -12.59 -12.83
C PRO A 272 9.36 -13.13 -12.32
N LYS A 273 10.05 -12.37 -11.46
CA LYS A 273 11.32 -12.77 -10.85
C LYS A 273 11.30 -12.52 -9.34
N ALA A 274 10.84 -13.51 -8.59
CA ALA A 274 11.02 -13.58 -7.15
C ALA A 274 12.25 -14.43 -6.82
N GLN A 275 13.12 -13.93 -5.95
CA GLN A 275 14.25 -14.67 -5.42
C GLN A 275 14.09 -14.81 -3.91
N LEU A 276 14.43 -15.99 -3.39
CA LEU A 276 14.41 -16.28 -1.97
C LEU A 276 15.77 -15.96 -1.35
N THR A 277 15.75 -15.37 -0.16
CA THR A 277 16.93 -15.14 0.67
C THR A 277 16.64 -15.57 2.09
N ASN A 278 17.62 -16.21 2.72
CA ASN A 278 17.54 -16.81 4.06
C ASN A 278 16.43 -17.88 4.19
N ILE A 279 16.71 -18.97 4.89
CA ILE A 279 15.67 -19.93 5.30
C ILE A 279 15.67 -19.99 6.82
N GLN A 280 14.48 -19.95 7.40
CA GLN A 280 14.22 -20.23 8.80
C GLN A 280 13.16 -21.32 8.90
N TYR A 281 13.37 -22.28 9.79
CA TYR A 281 12.36 -23.29 10.10
C TYR A 281 11.45 -22.79 11.22
N ALA A 282 10.17 -23.10 11.09
CA ALA A 282 9.19 -22.89 12.14
C ALA A 282 8.33 -24.15 12.31
N ASP A 283 7.84 -24.39 13.52
CA ASP A 283 6.83 -25.41 13.78
C ASP A 283 5.45 -24.75 13.75
N GLN A 284 4.51 -25.36 13.04
CA GLN A 284 3.09 -25.00 13.09
C GLN A 284 2.27 -26.27 13.33
N GLU A 285 1.77 -26.43 14.56
CA GLU A 285 0.94 -27.57 14.94
C GLU A 285 1.61 -28.94 14.63
N GLY A 286 2.94 -29.01 14.74
CA GLY A 286 3.73 -30.21 14.42
C GLY A 286 4.11 -30.37 12.95
N VAL A 287 3.73 -29.44 12.07
CA VAL A 287 4.16 -29.39 10.66
C VAL A 287 5.34 -28.44 10.50
N LEU A 288 6.37 -28.89 9.79
CA LEU A 288 7.56 -28.08 9.52
C LEU A 288 7.27 -27.04 8.42
N MET A 289 7.36 -25.77 8.80
CA MET A 289 7.20 -24.63 7.92
C MET A 289 8.56 -24.05 7.51
N MET A 290 8.62 -23.55 6.28
CA MET A 290 9.72 -22.76 5.77
C MET A 290 9.33 -21.30 5.69
N ASN A 291 10.08 -20.46 6.40
CA ASN A 291 10.00 -19.01 6.31
C ASN A 291 11.20 -18.49 5.52
N SER A 292 10.95 -17.60 4.56
CA SER A 292 12.00 -16.99 3.76
C SER A 292 11.64 -15.58 3.35
N GLN A 293 12.66 -14.75 3.14
CA GLN A 293 12.51 -13.40 2.60
C GLN A 293 12.53 -13.47 1.08
N LEU A 294 11.83 -12.53 0.45
CA LEU A 294 11.73 -12.41 -0.99
C LEU A 294 12.36 -11.10 -1.44
N THR A 295 13.14 -11.15 -2.50
CA THR A 295 13.42 -9.99 -3.34
C THR A 295 12.59 -10.12 -4.61
N ILE A 296 11.88 -9.05 -4.97
CA ILE A 296 10.98 -9.02 -6.13
C ILE A 296 11.60 -8.11 -7.17
N ASN A 297 12.07 -8.72 -8.25
CA ASN A 297 12.89 -8.07 -9.25
C ASN A 297 12.14 -7.91 -10.58
N PRO A 298 12.47 -6.87 -11.36
CA PRO A 298 11.92 -6.72 -12.70
C PRO A 298 12.52 -7.77 -13.65
N ASN A 299 11.71 -8.21 -14.61
CA ASN A 299 12.15 -8.96 -15.76
C ASN A 299 12.43 -8.06 -16.96
N ILE A 300 11.49 -7.17 -17.29
CA ILE A 300 11.58 -6.17 -18.37
C ILE A 300 10.98 -4.85 -17.89
N GLY A 301 11.82 -3.86 -17.62
CA GLY A 301 11.36 -2.52 -17.22
C GLY A 301 10.64 -2.56 -15.86
N ASN A 302 9.43 -1.99 -15.80
CA ASN A 302 8.62 -1.90 -14.59
C ASN A 302 7.56 -3.02 -14.55
N ASP A 303 7.99 -4.27 -14.47
CA ASP A 303 7.11 -5.44 -14.43
C ASP A 303 7.31 -6.30 -13.18
N GLU A 304 7.97 -5.76 -12.15
CA GLU A 304 8.36 -6.50 -10.95
C GLU A 304 7.16 -7.02 -10.13
N LEU A 305 6.03 -6.30 -10.13
CA LEU A 305 4.77 -6.77 -9.53
C LEU A 305 3.57 -6.22 -10.30
N VAL A 306 2.81 -7.09 -10.97
CA VAL A 306 1.56 -6.71 -11.65
C VAL A 306 0.37 -7.21 -10.85
N ILE A 307 -0.58 -6.30 -10.61
CA ILE A 307 -1.87 -6.63 -9.98
C ILE A 307 -2.93 -6.67 -11.08
N THR A 308 -3.71 -7.74 -11.15
CA THR A 308 -4.84 -7.85 -12.09
C THR A 308 -6.13 -8.09 -11.32
N VAL A 309 -7.13 -7.25 -11.55
CA VAL A 309 -8.50 -7.39 -11.05
C VAL A 309 -9.39 -7.84 -12.20
N LYS A 310 -10.09 -8.97 -12.04
CA LYS A 310 -10.92 -9.56 -13.10
C LYS A 310 -12.11 -10.33 -12.56
#